data_AF-A0A9D8WK42-F1
#
_entry.id   AF-A0A9D8WK42-F1
#
_cell.length_a   1.000
_cell.length_b   1.000
_cell.length_c   1.000
_cell.angle_alpha   90.00
_cell.angle_beta   90.00
_cell.angle_gamma   90.00
#
_symmetry.space_group_name_H-M   'P 1'
#
loop_
_entity.id
_entity.type
_entity.pdbx_description
1 polymer ?
#
loop_
_entity_poly.entity_id
_entity_poly.type
_entity_poly.pdbx_seq_one_letter_code
_entity_poly.pdbx_strand_id
1 'polypeptide(L)'
;MERSENLPHYGGHMGLAALMCMLSLTGCMAFSQTADSLSFFPQWTTGQIEAAQVVKAQTTPVINPAATFIVRFNDEPELEQVCRNFRRDEAGTRAIYNQWATAHPQLQGLQLVRASYSGELILALPKGDPAGRSASEVIAALETIDSLAYAEVDSIASTYEGK
;
A
#
# COMPACT_ATOMS: atom_id res chain seq x y z
N MET A 1 37.41 22.27 -51.33
CA MET A 1 36.85 21.45 -50.23
C MET A 1 38.01 20.73 -49.57
N GLU A 2 38.49 21.23 -48.44
CA GLU A 2 39.39 20.48 -47.55
C GLU A 2 38.76 20.50 -46.17
N ARG A 3 38.43 19.30 -45.68
CA ARG A 3 37.85 19.04 -44.36
C ARG A 3 38.96 19.10 -43.32
N SER A 4 38.84 20.02 -42.36
CA SER A 4 39.17 19.72 -40.96
C SER A 4 38.04 18.80 -40.44
N GLU A 5 38.22 17.86 -39.51
CA GLU A 5 38.54 18.11 -38.11
C GLU A 5 39.13 16.85 -37.42
N ASN A 6 39.81 17.11 -36.30
CA ASN A 6 40.77 16.29 -35.59
C ASN A 6 40.16 15.78 -34.26
N LEU A 7 40.34 14.48 -33.98
CA LEU A 7 40.57 13.84 -32.66
C LEU A 7 39.39 13.60 -31.65
N PRO A 8 39.58 12.73 -30.61
CA PRO A 8 38.72 11.55 -30.36
C PRO A 8 38.33 11.36 -28.87
N HIS A 9 37.69 10.24 -28.51
CA HIS A 9 37.98 9.36 -27.35
C HIS A 9 36.82 8.35 -27.16
N TYR A 10 37.09 7.06 -27.38
CA TYR A 10 37.38 6.03 -26.38
C TYR A 10 36.15 5.49 -25.62
N GLY A 11 35.77 4.28 -26.01
CA GLY A 11 34.96 3.33 -25.25
C GLY A 11 34.73 2.13 -26.14
N GLY A 12 35.27 0.95 -25.91
CA GLY A 12 36.04 0.42 -24.80
C GLY A 12 35.98 -1.09 -25.00
N HIS A 13 37.15 -1.70 -25.21
CA HIS A 13 37.47 -3.10 -24.91
C HIS A 13 36.57 -4.19 -25.56
N MET A 14 37.04 -4.84 -26.62
CA MET A 14 37.84 -6.07 -26.53
C MET A 14 37.07 -7.16 -25.78
N GLY A 15 36.55 -8.16 -26.49
CA GLY A 15 37.33 -9.36 -26.71
C GLY A 15 36.75 -10.46 -25.83
N LEU A 16 36.32 -11.58 -26.39
CA LEU A 16 37.17 -12.73 -26.70
C LEU A 16 36.84 -13.86 -25.73
N ALA A 17 36.45 -14.97 -26.35
CA ALA A 17 36.59 -16.34 -25.89
C ALA A 17 35.56 -16.94 -24.92
N ALA A 18 35.21 -18.18 -25.29
CA ALA A 18 34.77 -19.28 -24.44
C ALA A 18 33.34 -19.13 -23.89
N LEU A 19 32.48 -20.13 -23.87
CA LEU A 19 32.70 -21.53 -23.51
C LEU A 19 31.38 -22.25 -23.90
N MET A 20 31.40 -23.18 -24.85
CA MET A 20 31.18 -24.61 -24.55
C MET A 20 30.18 -24.89 -23.42
N CYS A 21 29.03 -25.48 -23.73
CA CYS A 21 28.73 -26.86 -23.31
C CYS A 21 27.36 -27.36 -23.79
N MET A 22 27.41 -28.51 -24.44
CA MET A 22 26.33 -29.48 -24.62
C MET A 22 25.61 -29.81 -23.30
N LEU A 23 24.30 -30.07 -23.37
CA LEU A 23 23.57 -31.16 -22.67
C LEU A 23 22.10 -31.07 -23.14
N SER A 24 21.66 -31.82 -24.16
CA SER A 24 21.34 -33.26 -24.18
C SER A 24 20.05 -33.64 -23.44
N LEU A 25 19.20 -34.37 -24.19
CA LEU A 25 18.19 -35.36 -23.80
C LEU A 25 16.72 -34.92 -23.69
N THR A 26 16.01 -35.16 -24.79
CA THR A 26 14.91 -36.14 -24.89
C THR A 26 13.91 -36.22 -23.74
N GLY A 27 12.72 -35.67 -23.99
CA GLY A 27 11.49 -36.04 -23.31
C GLY A 27 10.32 -35.89 -24.27
N CYS A 28 9.87 -36.99 -24.87
CA CYS A 28 8.63 -37.08 -25.63
C CYS A 28 7.43 -36.68 -24.77
N MET A 29 6.44 -35.96 -25.31
CA MET A 29 5.04 -36.40 -25.38
C MET A 29 4.18 -35.45 -26.22
N ALA A 30 3.47 -36.08 -27.16
CA ALA A 30 2.14 -35.74 -27.66
C ALA A 30 1.91 -34.38 -28.33
N PHE A 31 2.07 -34.42 -29.65
CA PHE A 31 1.31 -33.63 -30.60
C PHE A 31 -0.19 -33.97 -30.48
N SER A 32 -0.98 -33.01 -29.97
CA SER A 32 -2.42 -32.92 -30.24
C SER A 32 -2.69 -31.54 -30.81
N GLN A 33 -3.00 -31.52 -32.10
CA GLN A 33 -3.58 -30.36 -32.78
C GLN A 33 -4.97 -30.08 -32.18
N THR A 34 -5.34 -28.82 -31.97
CA THR A 34 -6.33 -28.12 -32.79
C THR A 34 -6.42 -26.66 -32.33
N ALA A 35 -6.52 -25.77 -33.31
CA ALA A 35 -6.54 -24.31 -33.27
C ALA A 35 -7.30 -23.67 -32.10
N ASP A 36 -6.73 -22.62 -31.52
CA ASP A 36 -7.31 -21.28 -31.65
C ASP A 36 -6.28 -20.18 -31.30
N SER A 37 -6.34 -19.08 -32.07
CA SER A 37 -5.84 -17.74 -31.78
C SER A 37 -4.40 -17.51 -31.25
N LEU A 38 -3.60 -16.91 -32.14
CA LEU A 38 -2.41 -16.11 -31.81
C LEU A 38 -2.72 -15.12 -30.67
N SER A 39 -2.27 -15.43 -29.46
CA SER A 39 -2.09 -14.44 -28.40
C SER A 39 -0.65 -14.53 -27.91
N PHE A 40 0.22 -13.76 -28.56
CA PHE A 40 1.58 -13.49 -28.10
C PHE A 40 1.47 -12.68 -26.79
N PHE A 41 1.42 -13.36 -25.65
CA PHE A 41 1.56 -12.71 -24.36
C PHE A 41 3.05 -12.63 -24.00
N PRO A 42 3.62 -11.43 -23.83
CA PRO A 42 5.01 -11.30 -23.43
C PRO A 42 5.22 -11.73 -21.97
N GLN A 43 6.34 -12.41 -21.70
CA GLN A 43 6.71 -13.05 -20.42
C GLN A 43 6.83 -12.10 -19.20
N TRP A 44 6.73 -10.78 -19.38
CA TRP A 44 6.73 -9.83 -18.26
C TRP A 44 5.38 -9.74 -17.52
N THR A 45 4.31 -10.34 -18.04
CA THR A 45 2.98 -10.28 -17.44
C THR A 45 2.80 -11.17 -16.20
N THR A 46 3.69 -12.14 -15.95
CA THR A 46 3.59 -13.04 -14.79
C THR A 46 3.86 -12.35 -13.45
N GLY A 47 4.63 -11.25 -13.42
CA GLY A 47 4.97 -10.56 -12.17
C GLY A 47 3.86 -9.70 -11.55
N GLN A 48 2.81 -9.36 -12.31
CA GLN A 48 1.75 -8.47 -11.82
C GLN A 48 0.59 -9.19 -11.14
N ILE A 49 0.44 -10.50 -11.32
CA ILE A 49 -0.70 -11.24 -10.76
C ILE A 49 -0.49 -11.59 -9.29
N GLU A 50 0.76 -11.69 -8.80
CA GLU A 50 1.06 -11.94 -7.39
C GLU A 50 0.97 -10.67 -6.52
N ALA A 51 1.33 -9.49 -7.05
CA ALA A 51 1.18 -8.23 -6.34
C ALA A 51 -0.30 -7.81 -6.13
N ALA A 52 -1.21 -8.27 -7.00
CA ALA A 52 -2.63 -7.97 -6.86
C ALA A 52 -3.33 -8.78 -5.73
N GLN A 53 -2.72 -9.86 -5.26
CA GLN A 53 -3.31 -10.75 -4.25
C GLN A 53 -3.08 -10.22 -2.83
N VAL A 54 -1.94 -9.55 -2.59
CA VAL A 54 -1.63 -8.89 -1.32
C VAL A 54 -2.41 -7.57 -1.14
N VAL A 55 -2.93 -6.99 -2.22
CA VAL A 55 -3.79 -5.78 -2.18
C VAL A 55 -5.27 -6.11 -1.87
N LYS A 56 -5.66 -7.40 -1.87
CA LYS A 56 -7.03 -7.83 -1.58
C LYS A 56 -7.42 -7.82 -0.10
N ALA A 57 -6.57 -7.33 0.80
CA ALA A 57 -7.04 -6.78 2.06
C ALA A 57 -7.62 -5.38 1.81
N GLN A 58 -8.67 -5.32 0.99
CA GLN A 58 -9.44 -4.10 0.82
C GLN A 58 -10.04 -3.77 2.19
N THR A 59 -9.52 -2.72 2.85
CA THR A 59 -10.20 -2.10 3.99
C THR A 59 -11.57 -1.68 3.48
N THR A 60 -12.57 -2.50 3.80
CA THR A 60 -13.98 -2.15 3.63
C THR A 60 -14.18 -0.85 4.40
N PRO A 61 -14.77 0.20 3.79
CA PRO A 61 -15.13 1.38 4.54
C PRO A 61 -16.00 0.97 5.72
N VAL A 62 -15.72 1.53 6.90
CA VAL A 62 -16.47 1.20 8.12
C VAL A 62 -17.89 1.73 7.96
N ILE A 63 -18.84 0.82 7.74
CA ILE A 63 -20.26 1.15 7.66
C ILE A 63 -20.78 1.18 9.11
N ASN A 64 -21.15 2.36 9.58
CA ASN A 64 -21.64 2.64 10.93
C ASN A 64 -20.64 2.29 12.06
N PRO A 65 -19.58 3.09 12.24
CA PRO A 65 -18.65 2.92 13.34
C PRO A 65 -19.34 3.13 14.70
N ALA A 66 -18.83 2.47 15.75
CA ALA A 66 -19.29 2.69 17.13
C ALA A 66 -18.86 4.08 17.64
N ALA A 67 -17.69 4.55 17.21
CA ALA A 67 -17.18 5.88 17.46
C ALA A 67 -16.18 6.27 16.37
N THR A 68 -16.05 7.58 16.13
CA THR A 68 -15.01 8.16 15.27
C THR A 68 -14.14 9.10 16.08
N PHE A 69 -12.87 9.19 15.69
CA PHE A 69 -11.88 10.01 16.36
C PHE A 69 -11.14 10.86 15.35
N ILE A 70 -10.94 12.13 15.67
CA ILE A 70 -9.99 12.99 14.97
C ILE A 70 -8.69 12.91 15.73
N VAL A 71 -7.63 12.50 15.05
CA VAL A 71 -6.29 12.37 15.65
C VAL A 71 -5.26 13.08 14.79
N ARG A 72 -4.23 13.58 15.44
CA ARG A 72 -3.05 14.14 14.77
C ARG A 72 -1.80 13.64 15.47
N PHE A 73 -0.80 13.27 14.69
CA PHE A 73 0.52 12.87 15.16
C PHE A 73 1.58 13.87 14.68
N ASN A 74 2.64 14.02 15.46
CA ASN A 74 3.82 14.81 15.14
C ASN A 74 4.93 13.88 14.64
N ASP A 75 5.75 14.38 13.71
CA ASP A 75 6.98 13.69 13.26
C ASP A 75 6.78 12.26 12.69
N GLU A 76 5.61 11.98 12.09
CA GLU A 76 5.28 10.69 11.46
C GLU A 76 5.23 10.82 9.91
N PRO A 77 6.36 10.58 9.20
CA PRO A 77 6.43 10.78 7.74
C PRO A 77 5.51 9.83 6.95
N GLU A 78 5.23 8.64 7.46
CA GLU A 78 4.26 7.69 6.92
C GLU A 78 2.86 8.30 6.90
N LEU A 79 2.48 8.99 7.98
CA LEU A 79 1.17 9.63 8.09
C LEU A 79 1.08 10.90 7.25
N GLU A 80 2.18 11.63 7.06
CA GLU A 80 2.23 12.73 6.09
C GLU A 80 1.99 12.23 4.66
N GLN A 81 2.53 11.05 4.31
CA GLN A 81 2.27 10.41 3.02
C GLN A 81 0.80 10.00 2.88
N VAL A 82 0.21 9.44 3.94
CA VAL A 82 -1.21 9.08 3.99
C VAL A 82 -2.08 10.31 3.74
N CYS A 83 -1.87 11.40 4.50
CA CYS A 83 -2.65 12.63 4.38
C CYS A 83 -2.58 13.25 2.98
N ARG A 84 -1.40 13.26 2.35
CA ARG A 84 -1.21 13.82 1.00
C ARG A 84 -1.90 12.99 -0.09
N ASN A 85 -1.88 11.67 0.03
CA ASN A 85 -2.32 10.78 -1.05
C ASN A 85 -3.74 10.22 -0.87
N PHE A 86 -4.37 10.43 0.28
CA PHE A 86 -5.65 9.79 0.62
C PHE A 86 -6.72 9.95 -0.47
N ARG A 87 -6.92 11.18 -0.99
CA ARG A 87 -7.92 11.44 -2.05
C ARG A 87 -7.57 10.83 -3.41
N ARG A 88 -6.28 10.58 -3.66
CA ARG A 88 -5.78 10.05 -4.93
C ARG A 88 -5.79 8.53 -4.92
N ASP A 89 -5.46 7.93 -3.79
CA ASP A 89 -5.34 6.49 -3.59
C ASP A 89 -5.74 6.10 -2.17
N GLU A 90 -7.05 6.00 -1.93
CA GLU A 90 -7.60 5.63 -0.62
C GLU A 90 -7.17 4.23 -0.19
N ALA A 91 -7.13 3.27 -1.12
CA ALA A 91 -6.81 1.88 -0.82
C ALA A 91 -5.34 1.72 -0.41
N GLY A 92 -4.41 2.30 -1.19
CA GLY A 92 -2.99 2.24 -0.84
C GLY A 92 -2.66 3.02 0.43
N THR A 93 -3.28 4.18 0.66
CA THR A 93 -3.07 4.92 1.92
C THR A 93 -3.62 4.22 3.16
N ARG A 94 -4.76 3.53 3.06
CA ARG A 94 -5.24 2.64 4.13
C ARG A 94 -4.28 1.50 4.41
N ALA A 95 -3.66 0.92 3.38
CA ALA A 95 -2.64 -0.12 3.56
C ALA A 95 -1.40 0.40 4.29
N ILE A 96 -0.91 1.61 3.93
CA ILE A 96 0.21 2.27 4.60
C ILE A 96 -0.13 2.52 6.07
N TYR A 97 -1.31 3.10 6.36
CA TYR A 97 -1.77 3.29 7.74
C TYR A 97 -1.83 1.96 8.51
N ASN A 98 -2.40 0.91 7.92
CA ASN A 98 -2.51 -0.40 8.59
C ASN A 98 -1.12 -0.98 8.91
N GLN A 99 -0.14 -0.81 8.03
CA GLN A 99 1.23 -1.24 8.27
C GLN A 99 1.87 -0.46 9.42
N TRP A 100 1.78 0.86 9.39
CA TRP A 100 2.30 1.73 10.45
C TRP A 100 1.61 1.47 11.81
N ALA A 101 0.30 1.25 11.81
CA ALA A 101 -0.48 0.96 13.01
C ALA A 101 -0.08 -0.37 13.68
N THR A 102 0.60 -1.29 12.99
CA THR A 102 1.11 -2.53 13.62
C THR A 102 2.17 -2.28 14.70
N ALA A 103 2.88 -1.16 14.63
CA ALA A 103 3.84 -0.75 15.65
C ALA A 103 3.17 -0.12 16.89
N HIS A 104 1.87 0.20 16.80
CA HIS A 104 1.13 0.97 17.78
C HIS A 104 -0.04 0.13 18.35
N PRO A 105 0.17 -0.61 19.46
CA PRO A 105 -0.89 -1.46 20.04
C PRO A 105 -2.15 -0.68 20.42
N GLN A 106 -2.02 0.61 20.74
CA GLN A 106 -3.13 1.53 21.05
C GLN A 106 -4.11 1.68 19.87
N LEU A 107 -3.62 1.54 18.63
CA LEU A 107 -4.40 1.67 17.40
C LEU A 107 -5.04 0.36 16.95
N GLN A 108 -4.84 -0.74 17.68
CA GLN A 108 -5.35 -2.04 17.29
C GLN A 108 -6.85 -1.97 17.03
N GLY A 109 -7.28 -2.45 15.87
CA GLY A 109 -8.70 -2.47 15.46
C GLY A 109 -9.28 -1.13 15.01
N LEU A 110 -8.54 -0.01 15.11
CA LEU A 110 -8.97 1.27 14.57
C LEU A 110 -8.68 1.34 13.07
N GLN A 111 -9.67 1.76 12.30
CA GLN A 111 -9.60 1.80 10.84
C GLN A 111 -9.55 3.24 10.34
N LEU A 112 -8.66 3.51 9.38
CA LEU A 112 -8.59 4.82 8.72
C LEU A 112 -9.82 5.05 7.82
N VAL A 113 -10.67 6.00 8.20
CA VAL A 113 -11.85 6.42 7.45
C VAL A 113 -11.51 7.51 6.46
N ARG A 114 -10.79 8.53 6.91
CA ARG A 114 -10.42 9.71 6.12
C ARG A 114 -9.09 10.27 6.61
N ALA A 115 -8.37 10.96 5.73
CA ALA A 115 -7.29 11.86 6.13
C ALA A 115 -7.50 13.27 5.55
N SER A 116 -7.04 14.29 6.27
CA SER A 116 -7.05 15.69 5.86
C SER A 116 -5.65 16.15 5.46
N TYR A 117 -5.56 17.11 4.53
CA TYR A 117 -4.29 17.72 4.15
C TYR A 117 -3.61 18.50 5.31
N SER A 118 -4.37 18.84 6.37
CA SER A 118 -3.86 19.46 7.61
C SER A 118 -3.07 18.49 8.51
N GLY A 119 -3.01 17.20 8.16
CA GLY A 119 -2.37 16.16 8.98
C GLY A 119 -3.32 15.44 9.94
N GLU A 120 -4.62 15.71 9.85
CA GLU A 120 -5.63 15.05 10.69
C GLU A 120 -6.10 13.74 10.07
N LEU A 121 -6.14 12.69 10.87
CA LEU A 121 -6.69 11.39 10.51
C LEU A 121 -8.02 11.20 11.22
N ILE A 122 -8.99 10.65 10.50
CA ILE A 122 -10.27 10.22 11.04
C ILE A 122 -10.23 8.71 11.18
N LEU A 123 -10.19 8.23 12.42
CA LEU A 123 -10.16 6.82 12.75
C LEU A 123 -11.54 6.37 13.21
N ALA A 124 -11.95 5.16 12.83
CA ALA A 124 -13.19 4.53 13.27
C ALA A 124 -12.89 3.35 14.18
N LEU A 125 -13.62 3.28 15.29
CA LEU A 125 -13.83 2.06 16.04
C LEU A 125 -15.00 1.29 15.40
N PRO A 126 -14.78 0.08 14.85
CA PRO A 126 -15.85 -0.70 14.25
C PRO A 126 -16.91 -1.09 15.29
N LYS A 127 -18.16 -1.19 14.84
CA LYS A 127 -19.25 -1.72 15.68
C LYS A 127 -19.00 -3.21 15.96
N GLY A 128 -18.98 -3.58 17.23
CA GLY A 128 -18.63 -4.94 17.66
C GLY A 128 -17.13 -5.16 17.83
N ASP A 129 -16.39 -4.11 18.22
CA ASP A 129 -14.99 -4.23 18.66
C ASP A 129 -14.85 -5.45 19.60
N PRO A 130 -13.98 -6.42 19.28
CA PRO A 130 -13.87 -7.66 20.06
C PRO A 130 -13.36 -7.42 21.48
N ALA A 131 -12.65 -6.31 21.70
CA ALA A 131 -12.21 -5.89 23.03
C ALA A 131 -13.28 -5.12 23.81
N GLY A 132 -14.42 -4.78 23.18
CA GLY A 132 -15.52 -4.08 23.83
C GLY A 132 -15.17 -2.68 24.33
N ARG A 133 -14.15 -2.03 23.74
CA ARG A 133 -13.63 -0.75 24.22
C ARG A 133 -14.64 0.37 24.04
N SER A 134 -14.75 1.22 25.05
CA SER A 134 -15.51 2.47 24.97
C SER A 134 -14.69 3.56 24.28
N ALA A 135 -15.37 4.60 23.74
CA ALA A 135 -14.68 5.73 23.11
C ALA A 135 -13.66 6.41 24.06
N SER A 136 -14.00 6.55 25.33
CA SER A 136 -13.11 7.11 26.35
C SER A 136 -11.88 6.25 26.61
N GLU A 137 -12.01 4.92 26.56
CA GLU A 137 -10.87 4.00 26.73
C GLU A 137 -9.93 4.06 25.53
N VAL A 138 -10.49 4.20 24.33
CA VAL A 138 -9.69 4.40 23.11
C VAL A 138 -8.93 5.72 23.18
N ILE A 139 -9.57 6.82 23.58
CA ILE A 139 -8.87 8.12 23.77
C ILE A 139 -7.76 7.98 24.80
N ALA A 140 -8.04 7.42 25.97
CA ALA A 140 -7.03 7.23 27.00
C ALA A 140 -5.85 6.37 26.52
N ALA A 141 -6.10 5.36 25.68
CA ALA A 141 -5.05 4.59 25.05
C ALA A 141 -4.25 5.42 24.04
N LEU A 142 -4.92 6.16 23.15
CA LEU A 142 -4.27 7.03 22.16
C LEU A 142 -3.33 8.04 22.83
N GLU A 143 -3.76 8.65 23.94
CA GLU A 143 -2.98 9.62 24.71
C GLU A 143 -1.66 9.06 25.29
N THR A 144 -1.48 7.73 25.29
CA THR A 144 -0.21 7.10 25.67
C THR A 144 0.82 7.02 24.53
N ILE A 145 0.44 7.38 23.30
CA ILE A 145 1.36 7.42 22.16
C ILE A 145 2.18 8.70 22.22
N ASP A 146 3.51 8.57 22.25
CA ASP A 146 4.45 9.70 22.41
C ASP A 146 4.35 10.73 21.27
N SER A 147 4.20 10.26 20.03
CA SER A 147 4.05 11.13 18.86
C SER A 147 2.66 11.73 18.70
N LEU A 148 1.70 11.44 19.59
CA LEU A 148 0.35 12.02 19.49
C LEU A 148 0.38 13.52 19.81
N ALA A 149 -0.11 14.34 18.88
CA ALA A 149 -0.34 15.75 19.11
C ALA A 149 -1.64 15.98 19.89
N TYR A 150 -2.73 15.37 19.43
CA TYR A 150 -4.02 15.34 20.11
C TYR A 150 -4.90 14.23 19.53
N ALA A 151 -5.89 13.81 20.33
CA ALA A 151 -6.98 12.93 19.92
C ALA A 151 -8.29 13.43 20.52
N GLU A 152 -9.35 13.47 19.73
CA GLU A 152 -10.69 13.85 20.17
C GLU A 152 -11.74 12.95 19.53
N VAL A 153 -12.87 12.78 20.23
CA VAL A 153 -14.03 12.08 19.68
C VAL A 153 -14.74 13.01 18.69
N ASP A 154 -14.90 12.54 17.46
CA ASP A 154 -15.66 13.25 16.43
C ASP A 154 -17.15 13.20 16.78
N SER A 155 -17.59 14.23 17.50
CA SER A 155 -18.94 14.30 18.06
C SER A 155 -20.02 14.60 17.00
N ILE A 156 -19.63 14.90 15.76
CA ILE A 156 -20.55 15.24 14.67
C ILE A 156 -21.09 13.97 13.97
N ALA A 157 -20.41 12.84 14.06
CA ALA A 157 -20.92 11.55 13.58
C ALA A 157 -22.03 10.96 14.47
N SER A 158 -22.11 11.37 15.73
CA SER A 158 -23.08 10.86 16.72
C SER A 158 -24.50 11.45 16.59
N THR A 159 -24.74 12.38 15.66
CA THR A 159 -26.05 13.05 15.45
C THR A 159 -26.74 12.63 14.13
N TYR A 160 -26.49 11.40 13.66
CA TYR A 160 -27.33 10.74 12.64
C TYR A 160 -27.93 9.42 13.15
N GLU A 161 -28.23 9.33 14.46
CA GLU A 161 -29.28 8.42 14.92
C GLU A 161 -30.63 9.03 14.55
N GLY A 162 -31.15 8.55 13.42
CA GLY A 162 -32.46 8.90 12.90
C GLY A 162 -33.55 8.64 13.92
N LYS A 163 -34.33 9.68 14.14
CA LYS A 163 -35.64 9.71 14.78
C LYS A 163 -36.63 8.78 14.09
#